data_AF-A0A355G9S8-F1
#
_entry.id   AF-A0A355G9S8-F1
#
_cell.length_a   1.000
_cell.length_b   1.000
_cell.length_c   1.000
_cell.angle_alpha   90.00
_cell.angle_beta   90.00
_cell.angle_gamma   90.00
#
_symmetry.space_group_name_H-M   'P 1'
#
loop_
_entity.id
_entity.type
_entity.pdbx_description
1 polymer ?
#
loop_
_entity_poly.entity_id
_entity_poly.type
_entity_poly.pdbx_seq_one_letter_code
_entity_poly.pdbx_strand_id
1 'polypeptide(L)'
;GGARPAITAAACAALFNAGEYDSDHLKNMLDFCQKNIWPGGNSNRYFGHWHYAHFYYAQVMYRGETKDWDKYIEDIGKQILRKQSASGAWMEGHVGPVYTTAINATILQLDKGYLPIYQK
;
A
#
# COMPACT_ATOMS: atom_id res chain seq x y z
N GLY A 1 -16.71 -12.48 -10.64
CA GLY A 1 -16.45 -11.25 -9.85
C GLY A 1 -15.31 -10.50 -10.49
N GLY A 2 -15.40 -9.18 -10.66
CA GLY A 2 -14.35 -8.38 -11.33
C GLY A 2 -13.10 -8.18 -10.48
N ALA A 3 -12.02 -7.70 -11.12
CA ALA A 3 -10.76 -7.37 -10.45
C ALA A 3 -10.97 -6.31 -9.36
N ARG A 4 -10.38 -6.52 -8.19
CA ARG A 4 -10.47 -5.62 -7.03
C ARG A 4 -9.07 -5.15 -6.64
N PRO A 5 -8.79 -3.83 -6.63
CA PRO A 5 -7.45 -3.31 -6.36
C PRO A 5 -6.82 -3.85 -5.07
N ALA A 6 -7.59 -3.92 -3.99
CA ALA A 6 -7.14 -4.46 -2.70
C ALA A 6 -6.62 -5.91 -2.80
N ILE A 7 -7.34 -6.79 -3.49
CA ILE A 7 -6.97 -8.20 -3.62
C ILE A 7 -5.80 -8.36 -4.60
N THR A 8 -5.77 -7.55 -5.67
CA THR A 8 -4.65 -7.53 -6.62
C THR A 8 -3.35 -7.10 -5.95
N ALA A 9 -3.38 -6.07 -5.10
CA ALA A 9 -2.20 -5.63 -4.35
C ALA A 9 -1.69 -6.72 -3.39
N ALA A 10 -2.60 -7.38 -2.68
CA ALA A 10 -2.24 -8.50 -1.80
C ALA A 10 -1.63 -9.67 -2.59
N ALA A 11 -2.17 -9.99 -3.76
CA ALA A 11 -1.62 -11.02 -4.65
C ALA A 11 -0.21 -10.65 -5.14
N CYS A 12 0.02 -9.39 -5.52
CA CYS A 12 1.36 -8.91 -5.88
C CYS A 12 2.34 -9.07 -4.71
N ALA A 13 1.95 -8.65 -3.50
CA ALA A 13 2.80 -8.80 -2.31
C ALA A 13 3.12 -10.27 -2.03
N ALA A 14 2.17 -11.19 -2.20
CA ALA A 14 2.38 -12.62 -2.04
C ALA A 14 3.39 -13.17 -3.06
N LEU A 15 3.29 -12.78 -4.34
CA LEU A 15 4.24 -13.18 -5.39
C LEU A 15 5.65 -12.65 -5.12
N PHE A 16 5.77 -11.39 -4.71
CA PHE A 16 7.04 -10.80 -4.27
C PHE A 16 7.64 -11.56 -3.09
N ASN A 17 6.82 -11.97 -2.12
CA ASN A 17 7.28 -12.78 -0.98
C ASN A 17 7.71 -14.20 -1.42
N ALA A 18 7.15 -14.73 -2.50
CA ALA A 18 7.51 -16.03 -3.07
C ALA A 18 8.77 -15.99 -3.96
N GLY A 19 9.33 -14.81 -4.23
CA GLY A 19 10.46 -14.65 -5.15
C GLY A 19 10.07 -14.63 -6.63
N GLU A 20 8.78 -14.53 -6.94
CA GLU A 20 8.24 -14.52 -8.30
C GLU A 20 8.10 -13.09 -8.79
N TYR A 21 9.17 -12.54 -9.38
CA TYR A 21 9.25 -11.13 -9.78
C TYR A 21 9.02 -10.87 -11.28
N ASP A 22 9.08 -11.89 -12.13
CA ASP A 22 9.28 -11.68 -13.57
C ASP A 22 8.23 -12.38 -14.46
N SER A 23 6.98 -12.42 -14.00
CA SER A 23 5.87 -12.90 -14.82
C SER A 23 5.13 -11.74 -15.52
N ASP A 24 4.69 -11.97 -16.76
CA ASP A 24 3.83 -11.01 -17.49
C ASP A 24 2.53 -10.73 -16.74
N HIS A 25 2.05 -11.69 -15.96
CA HIS A 25 0.90 -11.50 -15.08
C HIS A 25 1.19 -10.48 -13.97
N LEU A 26 2.37 -10.52 -13.35
CA LEU A 26 2.74 -9.56 -12.32
C LEU A 26 2.83 -8.15 -12.88
N LYS A 27 3.44 -7.96 -14.07
CA LYS A 27 3.50 -6.66 -14.74
C LYS A 27 2.10 -6.06 -14.96
N ASN A 28 1.17 -6.85 -15.48
CA ASN A 28 -0.22 -6.43 -15.68
C ASN A 28 -0.93 -6.10 -14.35
N MET A 29 -0.68 -6.86 -13.29
CA MET A 29 -1.24 -6.59 -11.96
C MET A 29 -0.67 -5.32 -11.33
N LEU A 30 0.63 -5.06 -11.50
CA LEU A 30 1.30 -3.85 -11.04
C LEU A 30 0.75 -2.61 -11.76
N ASP A 31 0.59 -2.67 -13.07
CA ASP A 31 -0.03 -1.59 -13.86
C ASP A 31 -1.47 -1.32 -13.42
N PHE A 32 -2.22 -2.37 -13.12
CA PHE A 32 -3.57 -2.25 -12.59
C PHE A 32 -3.56 -1.59 -11.21
N CYS A 33 -2.67 -2.00 -10.31
CA CYS A 33 -2.51 -1.39 -9.00
C CYS A 33 -2.07 0.07 -9.10
N GLN A 34 -1.14 0.42 -10.00
CA GLN A 34 -0.71 1.80 -10.21
C GLN A 34 -1.88 2.68 -10.67
N LYS A 35 -2.68 2.23 -11.64
CA LYS A 35 -3.84 3.01 -12.12
C LYS A 35 -4.95 3.18 -11.08
N ASN A 36 -5.11 2.20 -10.18
CA ASN A 36 -6.28 2.12 -9.27
C ASN A 36 -5.97 2.33 -7.79
N ILE A 37 -4.71 2.34 -7.37
CA ILE A 37 -4.32 2.51 -5.95
C ILE A 37 -3.40 3.71 -5.76
N TRP A 38 -2.69 4.17 -6.80
CA TRP A 38 -1.77 5.30 -6.65
C TRP A 38 -2.44 6.51 -5.98
N PRO A 39 -1.81 7.13 -4.96
CA PRO A 39 -2.43 8.22 -4.22
C PRO A 39 -2.67 9.43 -5.14
N GLY A 40 -3.91 9.92 -5.19
CA GLY A 40 -4.29 11.05 -6.06
C GLY A 40 -4.83 10.66 -7.44
N GLY A 41 -4.90 9.36 -7.75
CA GLY A 41 -5.63 8.85 -8.91
C GLY A 41 -7.15 9.01 -8.78
N ASN A 42 -7.86 8.71 -9.87
CA ASN A 42 -9.33 8.78 -9.95
C ASN A 42 -10.05 7.73 -9.06
N SER A 43 -9.29 6.92 -8.33
CA SER A 43 -9.72 5.75 -7.56
C SER A 43 -10.02 6.03 -6.09
N ASN A 44 -10.25 7.29 -5.71
CA ASN A 44 -10.71 7.70 -4.38
C ASN A 44 -12.13 7.18 -4.01
N ARG A 45 -12.69 6.24 -4.78
CA ARG A 45 -14.05 5.70 -4.68
C ARG A 45 -14.16 4.37 -3.93
N TYR A 46 -13.07 3.77 -3.44
CA TYR A 46 -13.13 2.48 -2.75
C TYR A 46 -13.04 2.63 -1.23
N PHE A 47 -14.07 3.28 -0.67
CA PHE A 47 -14.18 3.71 0.73
C PHE A 47 -14.17 2.56 1.78
N GLY A 48 -14.15 1.29 1.36
CA GLY A 48 -14.16 0.13 2.28
C GLY A 48 -12.81 -0.51 2.60
N HIS A 49 -11.83 -0.43 1.68
CA HIS A 49 -10.57 -1.19 1.80
C HIS A 49 -9.33 -0.35 1.48
N TRP A 50 -9.42 0.98 1.59
CA TRP A 50 -8.31 1.89 1.26
C TRP A 50 -7.03 1.56 2.05
N HIS A 51 -7.12 1.45 3.39
CA HIS A 51 -5.97 1.11 4.24
C HIS A 51 -5.39 -0.25 3.88
N TYR A 52 -6.24 -1.26 3.68
CA TYR A 52 -5.81 -2.59 3.29
C TYR A 52 -5.08 -2.59 1.93
N ALA A 53 -5.63 -1.90 0.94
CA ALA A 53 -5.03 -1.82 -0.39
C ALA A 53 -3.65 -1.14 -0.33
N HIS A 54 -3.55 0.00 0.35
CA HIS A 54 -2.28 0.72 0.50
C HIS A 54 -1.27 -0.03 1.36
N PHE A 55 -1.71 -0.82 2.34
CA PHE A 55 -0.81 -1.64 3.14
C PHE A 55 -0.01 -2.63 2.28
N TYR A 56 -0.70 -3.42 1.45
CA TYR A 56 -0.03 -4.37 0.56
C TYR A 56 0.70 -3.66 -0.59
N TYR A 57 0.07 -2.65 -1.18
CA TYR A 57 0.70 -1.94 -2.29
C TYR A 57 1.99 -1.23 -1.85
N ALA A 58 2.05 -0.67 -0.63
CA ALA A 58 3.28 -0.09 -0.11
C ALA A 58 4.42 -1.11 0.03
N GLN A 59 4.13 -2.35 0.44
CA GLN A 59 5.13 -3.42 0.49
C GLN A 59 5.67 -3.74 -0.91
N VAL A 60 4.77 -3.81 -1.90
CA VAL A 60 5.12 -4.05 -3.30
C VAL A 60 5.97 -2.90 -3.85
N MET A 61 5.60 -1.65 -3.57
CA MET A 61 6.38 -0.48 -4.00
C MET A 61 7.75 -0.42 -3.33
N TYR A 62 7.82 -0.78 -2.05
CA TYR A 62 9.08 -0.76 -1.30
C TYR A 62 10.03 -1.87 -1.74
N ARG A 63 9.54 -3.10 -1.88
CA ARG A 63 10.32 -4.27 -2.33
C ARG A 63 10.55 -4.31 -3.83
N GLY A 64 9.67 -3.67 -4.60
CA GLY A 64 9.80 -3.46 -6.02
C GLY A 64 11.17 -2.94 -6.40
N GLU A 65 11.69 -3.42 -7.54
CA GLU A 65 12.72 -2.69 -8.28
C GLU A 65 12.16 -1.39 -8.90
N THR A 66 10.93 -1.03 -8.59
CA THR A 66 10.28 0.17 -9.11
C THR A 66 11.01 1.40 -8.55
N LYS A 67 11.46 2.27 -9.45
CA LYS A 67 12.07 3.57 -9.10
C LYS A 67 11.06 4.57 -8.48
N ASP A 68 9.85 4.09 -8.23
CA ASP A 68 8.68 4.88 -7.88
C ASP A 68 8.41 4.88 -6.36
N TRP A 69 9.18 4.14 -5.55
CA TRP A 69 9.02 4.10 -4.10
C TRP A 69 9.01 5.50 -3.48
N ASP A 70 10.02 6.32 -3.77
CA ASP A 70 10.19 7.65 -3.15
C ASP A 70 8.98 8.55 -3.43
N LYS A 71 8.51 8.53 -4.68
CA LYS A 71 7.32 9.28 -5.08
C LYS A 71 6.06 8.73 -4.41
N TYR A 72 5.91 7.40 -4.39
CA TYR A 72 4.75 6.75 -3.78
C TYR A 72 4.67 7.06 -2.28
N ILE A 73 5.77 6.92 -1.54
CA ILE A 73 5.79 7.15 -0.09
C ILE A 73 5.57 8.63 0.24
N GLU A 74 6.08 9.55 -0.58
CA GLU A 74 5.79 10.97 -0.46
C GLU A 74 4.29 11.26 -0.64
N ASP A 75 3.69 10.72 -1.71
CA ASP A 75 2.28 10.96 -2.05
C ASP A 75 1.32 10.37 -0.99
N ILE A 76 1.52 9.10 -0.61
CA ILE A 76 0.67 8.44 0.41
C ILE A 76 0.94 8.99 1.80
N GLY A 77 2.20 9.29 2.12
CA GLY A 77 2.60 9.85 3.41
C GLY A 77 1.93 11.18 3.69
N LYS A 78 1.87 12.07 2.68
CA LYS A 78 1.12 13.34 2.78
C LYS A 78 -0.36 13.11 3.06
N GLN A 79 -1.01 12.12 2.43
CA GLN A 79 -2.42 11.83 2.66
C GLN A 79 -2.67 11.26 4.07
N ILE A 80 -1.80 10.35 4.51
CA ILE A 80 -1.86 9.76 5.86
C ILE A 80 -1.66 10.87 6.90
N LEU A 81 -0.55 11.61 6.84
CA LEU A 81 -0.20 12.60 7.87
C LEU A 81 -1.25 13.72 8.03
N ARG A 82 -1.91 14.14 6.94
CA ARG A 82 -2.99 15.14 6.99
C ARG A 82 -4.20 14.73 7.83
N LYS A 83 -4.38 13.43 8.05
CA LYS A 83 -5.52 12.86 8.78
C LYS A 83 -5.17 12.39 10.19
N GLN A 84 -3.90 12.53 10.60
CA GLN A 84 -3.49 12.15 11.94
C GLN A 84 -4.16 13.08 12.96
N SER A 85 -4.77 12.51 13.98
CA SER A 85 -5.35 13.30 15.08
C SER A 85 -4.28 13.77 16.06
N ALA A 86 -4.65 14.70 16.95
CA ALA A 86 -3.75 15.22 17.98
C ALA A 86 -3.24 14.15 18.97
N SER A 87 -3.94 13.01 19.11
CA SER A 87 -3.47 11.87 19.91
C SER A 87 -2.44 11.00 19.20
N GLY A 88 -2.13 11.31 17.94
CA GLY A 88 -1.29 10.50 17.06
C GLY A 88 -2.03 9.36 16.35
N ALA A 89 -3.30 9.11 16.68
CA ALA A 89 -4.12 8.06 16.07
C ALA A 89 -4.79 8.50 14.77
N TRP A 90 -5.19 7.53 13.94
CA TRP A 90 -6.09 7.73 12.81
C TRP A 90 -7.47 7.15 13.12
N MET A 91 -8.50 8.00 13.03
CA MET A 91 -9.87 7.68 13.46
C MET A 91 -10.80 7.31 12.30
N GLU A 92 -10.27 7.28 11.07
CA GLU A 92 -11.03 6.97 9.87
C GLU A 92 -11.28 5.47 9.67
N GLY A 93 -12.32 5.15 8.90
CA GLY A 93 -12.68 3.77 8.53
C GLY A 93 -13.65 3.08 9.49
N HIS A 94 -14.23 1.97 9.02
CA HIS A 94 -15.26 1.22 9.76
C HIS A 94 -14.72 0.15 10.72
N VAL A 95 -13.41 -0.17 10.64
CA VAL A 95 -12.78 -1.22 11.48
C VAL A 95 -12.39 -0.68 12.86
N GLY A 96 -12.08 0.62 12.95
CA GLY A 96 -11.72 1.29 14.18
C GLY A 96 -10.24 1.73 14.25
N PRO A 97 -9.90 2.58 15.22
CA PRO A 97 -8.66 3.36 15.22
C PRO A 97 -7.40 2.52 15.45
N VAL A 98 -7.50 1.37 16.14
CA VAL A 98 -6.35 0.47 16.35
C VAL A 98 -5.85 -0.08 15.01
N TYR A 99 -6.77 -0.60 14.18
CA TYR A 99 -6.44 -1.12 12.86
C TYR A 99 -5.86 -0.04 11.96
N THR A 100 -6.56 1.09 11.84
CA THR A 100 -6.16 2.19 10.96
C THR A 100 -4.80 2.78 11.36
N THR A 101 -4.58 2.96 12.66
CA THR A 101 -3.30 3.49 13.18
C THR A 101 -2.15 2.51 12.93
N ALA A 102 -2.33 1.21 13.19
CA ALA A 102 -1.30 0.21 12.96
C ALA A 102 -0.89 0.14 11.47
N ILE A 103 -1.87 0.15 10.56
CA ILE A 103 -1.63 0.13 9.12
C ILE A 103 -0.86 1.37 8.67
N ASN A 104 -1.35 2.56 9.03
CA ASN A 104 -0.73 3.83 8.63
C ASN A 104 0.70 3.97 9.18
N ALA A 105 0.90 3.64 10.46
CA ALA A 105 2.22 3.66 11.08
C ALA A 105 3.19 2.67 10.43
N THR A 106 2.71 1.49 10.02
CA THR A 106 3.55 0.51 9.32
C THR A 106 3.98 1.02 7.96
N ILE A 107 3.05 1.57 7.16
CA ILE A 107 3.35 2.13 5.84
C ILE A 107 4.43 3.22 5.94
N LEU A 108 4.30 4.14 6.90
CA LEU A 108 5.22 5.26 7.11
C LEU A 108 6.64 4.85 7.56
N GLN A 109 6.84 3.59 7.97
CA GLN A 109 8.11 3.10 8.52
C GLN A 109 8.71 1.95 7.71
N LEU A 110 8.15 1.62 6.54
CA LEU A 110 8.65 0.53 5.70
C LEU A 110 10.13 0.70 5.32
N ASP A 111 10.55 1.94 5.09
CA ASP A 111 11.94 2.32 4.77
C ASP A 111 12.95 2.00 5.89
N LYS A 112 12.48 1.81 7.12
CA LYS A 112 13.35 1.45 8.25
C LYS A 112 13.82 -0.01 8.21
N GLY A 113 13.20 -0.86 7.38
CA GLY A 113 13.66 -2.23 7.18
C GLY A 113 13.64 -3.09 8.45
N TYR A 114 12.79 -2.76 9.43
CA TYR A 114 12.79 -3.44 10.73
C TYR A 114 12.35 -4.90 10.68
N LEU A 115 11.62 -5.31 9.63
CA LEU A 115 11.24 -6.71 9.44
C LEU A 115 12.14 -7.35 8.38
N PRO A 116 12.51 -8.63 8.52
CA PRO A 116 13.34 -9.34 7.52
C PRO A 116 12.79 -9.25 6.10
N ILE A 117 11.46 -9.27 5.93
CA ILE A 117 10.79 -9.13 4.63
C ILE A 117 10.98 -7.75 3.97
N TYR A 118 11.50 -6.77 4.70
CA TYR A 118 11.76 -5.40 4.25
C TYR A 118 13.26 -5.07 4.20
N GLN A 119 14.13 -6.07 4.36
CA GLN A 119 15.56 -5.91 4.14
C GLN A 119 15.85 -6.07 2.64
N LYS A 120 16.65 -5.16 2.08
CA LYS A 120 17.10 -5.15 0.68
C LYS A 120 18.53 -5.63 0.58
#